data_AF-A0A3T1AWG4-F1
#
_entry.id   AF-A0A3T1AWG4-F1
#
_cell.length_a   1.000
_cell.length_b   1.000
_cell.length_c   1.000
_cell.angle_alpha   90.00
_cell.angle_beta   90.00
_cell.angle_gamma   90.00
#
_symmetry.space_group_name_H-M   'P 1'
#
loop_
_entity.id
_entity.type
_entity.pdbx_description
1 polymer ?
#
loop_
_entity_poly.entity_id
_entity_poly.type
_entity_poly.pdbx_seq_one_letter_code
_entity_poly.pdbx_strand_id
1 'polypeptide(L)'
;MTAEAIAVTHPVEWWKQFETATERFDEAILTTGLTELLLPKITSQLLQREADIAADITILYRNKPKSEGLHDRYLAAADRLRETIERLAVRDVDQATLAEALAVSWVIDGDYARAAAEMESRVGAVALLRIFVSALRVSHLNVNVTAQLLSGGRTPSEAIYAGRVLGKYGYWPDWLQSLVVEHAQAGTLTEEFVKALDMCAFATLRSTQSRLARQLLRREPQAIRFAVRTLESIGEAEIADRLREGDMGAVAFAARFASV
;
A
#
# COMPACT_ATOMS: atom_id res chain seq x y z
N MET A 1 13.76 23.44 21.77
CA MET A 1 12.80 23.73 20.68
C MET A 1 12.71 22.47 19.83
N THR A 2 11.79 21.59 20.19
CA THR A 2 11.45 20.39 19.42
C THR A 2 10.78 20.85 18.14
N ALA A 3 11.34 20.44 16.99
CA ALA A 3 10.66 20.59 15.71
C ALA A 3 9.33 19.86 15.81
N GLU A 4 8.24 20.63 15.85
CA GLU A 4 6.89 20.12 15.73
C GLU A 4 6.82 19.52 14.33
N ALA A 5 6.95 18.19 14.23
CA ALA A 5 6.76 17.49 12.99
C ALA A 5 5.31 17.77 12.57
N ILE A 6 5.13 18.67 11.61
CA ILE A 6 3.83 18.92 10.99
C ILE A 6 3.34 17.55 10.54
N ALA A 7 2.33 17.02 11.26
CA ALA A 7 1.69 15.79 10.88
C ALA A 7 1.05 16.05 9.52
N VAL A 8 1.71 15.59 8.46
CA VAL A 8 1.19 15.68 7.10
C VAL A 8 -0.03 14.77 7.07
N THR A 9 -1.22 15.37 7.20
CA THR A 9 -2.49 14.69 7.01
C THR A 9 -2.80 14.63 5.52
N HIS A 10 -3.25 13.47 5.06
CA HIS A 10 -3.62 13.26 3.67
C HIS A 10 -5.05 13.74 3.42
N PRO A 11 -5.31 14.48 2.33
CA PRO A 11 -6.65 14.91 1.98
C PRO A 11 -7.53 13.73 1.53
N VAL A 12 -8.85 13.91 1.53
CA VAL A 12 -9.83 12.91 1.08
C VAL A 12 -9.50 12.34 -0.30
N GLU A 13 -9.11 13.19 -1.26
CA GLU A 13 -8.76 12.78 -2.63
C GLU A 13 -7.52 11.89 -2.70
N TRP A 14 -6.64 11.96 -1.70
CA TRP A 14 -5.51 11.02 -1.60
C TRP A 14 -5.97 9.63 -1.15
N TRP A 15 -6.86 9.57 -0.16
CA TRP A 15 -7.43 8.29 0.32
C TRP A 15 -8.32 7.61 -0.73
N LYS A 16 -9.04 8.37 -1.56
CA LYS A 16 -9.82 7.82 -2.69
C LYS A 16 -8.97 7.09 -3.73
N GLN A 17 -7.65 7.33 -3.76
CA GLN A 17 -6.77 6.62 -4.68
C GLN A 17 -6.72 5.11 -4.40
N PHE A 18 -7.01 4.65 -3.17
CA PHE A 18 -7.03 3.21 -2.88
C PHE A 18 -8.19 2.47 -3.57
N GLU A 19 -9.37 3.11 -3.61
CA GLU A 19 -10.56 2.56 -4.29
C GLU A 19 -10.35 2.52 -5.82
N THR A 20 -9.69 3.54 -6.38
CA THR A 20 -9.44 3.62 -7.83
C THR A 20 -8.24 2.80 -8.27
N ALA A 21 -7.21 2.63 -7.42
CA ALA A 21 -6.02 1.86 -7.74
C ALA A 21 -6.29 0.35 -7.80
N THR A 22 -7.36 -0.12 -7.15
CA THR A 22 -7.75 -1.53 -7.21
C THR A 22 -9.24 -1.65 -7.45
N GLU A 23 -9.65 -2.21 -8.58
CA GLU A 23 -11.06 -2.50 -8.92
C GLU A 23 -11.76 -3.48 -7.95
N ARG A 24 -11.07 -3.90 -6.88
CA ARG A 24 -11.56 -4.86 -5.88
C ARG A 24 -11.13 -4.44 -4.48
N PHE A 25 -11.99 -3.66 -3.84
CA PHE A 25 -11.84 -3.19 -2.47
C PHE A 25 -12.82 -3.94 -1.57
N ASP A 26 -12.33 -4.58 -0.50
CA ASP A 26 -13.20 -5.31 0.42
C ASP A 26 -13.80 -4.38 1.47
N GLU A 27 -15.01 -3.93 1.19
CA GLU A 27 -15.77 -3.05 2.07
C GLU A 27 -16.01 -3.65 3.46
N ALA A 28 -16.16 -4.98 3.58
CA ALA A 28 -16.40 -5.61 4.88
C ALA A 28 -15.14 -5.60 5.75
N ILE A 29 -13.98 -5.90 5.18
CA ILE A 29 -12.68 -5.80 5.86
C ILE A 29 -12.42 -4.35 6.27
N LEU A 30 -12.66 -3.40 5.36
CA LEU A 30 -12.40 -2.00 5.66
C LEU A 30 -13.34 -1.45 6.75
N THR A 31 -14.64 -1.75 6.64
CA THR A 31 -15.64 -1.38 7.66
C THR A 31 -15.20 -1.93 9.01
N THR A 32 -14.85 -3.22 9.08
CA THR A 32 -14.40 -3.87 10.33
C THR A 32 -13.15 -3.19 10.90
N GLY A 33 -12.10 -3.01 10.10
CA GLY A 33 -10.85 -2.44 10.59
C GLY A 33 -10.98 -0.99 11.06
N LEU A 34 -11.78 -0.17 10.35
CA LEU A 34 -12.02 1.21 10.74
C LEU A 34 -12.90 1.31 11.98
N THR A 35 -13.97 0.51 12.09
CA THR A 35 -14.83 0.55 13.29
C THR A 35 -14.10 0.01 14.51
N GLU A 36 -13.33 -1.07 14.42
CA GLU A 36 -12.47 -1.56 15.51
C GLU A 36 -11.45 -0.52 16.00
N LEU A 37 -10.95 0.32 15.08
CA LEU A 37 -10.03 1.41 15.42
C LEU A 37 -10.72 2.60 16.10
N LEU A 38 -11.95 2.92 15.68
CA LEU A 38 -12.67 4.14 16.06
C LEU A 38 -13.59 3.95 17.27
N LEU A 39 -14.32 2.84 17.36
CA LEU A 39 -15.32 2.58 18.41
C LEU A 39 -14.77 2.71 19.84
N PRO A 40 -13.56 2.21 20.18
CA PRO A 40 -13.00 2.37 21.53
C PRO A 40 -12.67 3.81 21.91
N LYS A 41 -12.66 4.74 20.94
CA LYS A 41 -12.32 6.15 21.14
C LYS A 41 -13.55 7.04 21.32
N ILE A 42 -14.76 6.51 21.09
CA ILE A 42 -16.01 7.23 21.36
C ILE A 42 -16.21 7.35 22.87
N THR A 43 -16.17 8.59 23.39
CA THR A 43 -16.22 8.85 24.83
C THR A 43 -17.62 8.76 25.42
N SER A 44 -18.65 9.12 24.65
CA SER A 44 -20.05 9.04 25.06
C SER A 44 -20.54 7.60 24.97
N GLN A 45 -20.92 6.99 26.10
CA GLN A 45 -21.43 5.61 26.14
C GLN A 45 -22.68 5.41 25.29
N LEU A 46 -23.54 6.44 25.20
CA LEU A 46 -24.73 6.39 24.35
C LEU A 46 -24.32 6.31 22.87
N LEU A 47 -23.42 7.19 22.42
CA LEU A 47 -22.92 7.17 21.04
C LEU A 47 -22.15 5.89 20.73
N GLN A 48 -21.31 5.43 21.66
CA GLN A 48 -20.54 4.21 21.50
C GLN A 48 -21.48 3.02 21.25
N ARG A 49 -22.54 2.89 22.05
CA ARG A 49 -23.52 1.82 21.88
C ARG A 49 -24.25 1.88 20.54
N GLU A 50 -24.71 3.06 20.12
CA GLU A 50 -25.40 3.20 18.82
C GLU A 50 -24.43 2.95 17.65
N ALA A 51 -23.19 3.39 17.78
CA ALA A 51 -22.14 3.17 16.78
C ALA A 51 -21.75 1.69 16.69
N ASP A 52 -21.62 0.98 17.81
CA ASP A 52 -21.35 -0.47 17.86
C ASP A 52 -22.45 -1.24 17.12
N ILE A 53 -23.72 -0.96 17.42
CA ILE A 53 -24.88 -1.62 16.78
C ILE A 53 -24.87 -1.37 15.26
N ALA A 54 -24.66 -0.12 14.86
CA ALA A 54 -24.65 0.25 13.45
C ALA A 54 -23.45 -0.38 12.71
N ALA A 55 -22.27 -0.44 13.33
CA ALA A 55 -21.10 -1.11 12.80
C ALA A 55 -21.34 -2.62 12.60
N ASP A 56 -21.84 -3.32 13.62
CA ASP A 56 -22.12 -4.77 13.56
C ASP A 56 -23.09 -5.12 12.42
N ILE A 57 -24.19 -4.37 12.31
CA ILE A 57 -25.19 -4.61 11.27
C ILE A 57 -24.62 -4.29 9.88
N THR A 58 -23.82 -3.23 9.77
CA THR A 58 -23.16 -2.87 8.50
C THR A 58 -22.20 -3.95 8.06
N ILE A 59 -21.34 -4.46 8.95
CA ILE A 59 -20.41 -5.56 8.66
C ILE A 59 -21.18 -6.80 8.18
N LEU A 60 -22.29 -7.16 8.85
CA LEU A 60 -23.14 -8.27 8.43
C LEU A 60 -23.74 -8.04 7.03
N TYR A 61 -24.21 -6.84 6.74
CA TYR A 61 -24.75 -6.48 5.43
C TYR A 61 -23.68 -6.49 4.33
N ARG A 62 -22.51 -5.89 4.55
CA ARG A 62 -21.40 -5.86 3.58
C ARG A 62 -20.90 -7.28 3.24
N ASN A 63 -20.97 -8.22 4.18
CA ASN A 63 -20.70 -9.64 3.93
C ASN A 63 -21.80 -10.34 3.11
N LYS A 64 -23.04 -9.84 3.13
CA LYS A 64 -24.21 -10.42 2.45
C LYS A 64 -25.10 -9.35 1.80
N PRO A 65 -24.59 -8.60 0.81
CA PRO A 65 -25.25 -7.37 0.32
C PRO A 65 -26.58 -7.61 -0.40
N LYS A 66 -26.87 -8.85 -0.81
CA LYS A 66 -28.12 -9.24 -1.48
C LYS A 66 -29.26 -9.57 -0.51
N SER A 67 -29.06 -9.42 0.79
CA SER A 67 -30.09 -9.72 1.80
C SER A 67 -30.93 -8.48 2.10
N GLU A 68 -32.17 -8.45 1.60
CA GLU A 68 -33.11 -7.34 1.83
C GLU A 68 -33.35 -7.08 3.32
N GLY A 69 -33.58 -8.12 4.12
CA GLY A 69 -33.78 -7.97 5.56
C GLY A 69 -32.56 -7.45 6.33
N LEU A 70 -31.34 -7.65 5.82
CA LEU A 70 -30.14 -7.01 6.38
C LEU A 70 -30.00 -5.56 5.89
N HIS A 71 -30.39 -5.29 4.65
CA HIS A 71 -30.37 -3.94 4.09
C HIS A 71 -31.27 -2.98 4.89
N ASP A 72 -32.51 -3.38 5.18
CA ASP A 72 -33.44 -2.56 5.96
C ASP A 72 -32.92 -2.29 7.39
N ARG A 73 -32.31 -3.31 8.01
CA ARG A 73 -31.70 -3.17 9.34
C ARG A 73 -30.49 -2.26 9.30
N TYR A 74 -29.67 -2.36 8.26
CA TYR A 74 -28.52 -1.49 8.03
C TYR A 74 -28.95 -0.03 7.92
N LEU A 75 -29.94 0.28 7.07
CA LEU A 75 -30.46 1.63 6.92
C LEU A 75 -31.01 2.17 8.25
N ALA A 76 -31.85 1.37 8.94
CA ALA A 76 -32.42 1.78 10.21
C ALA A 76 -31.38 2.02 11.31
N ALA A 77 -30.30 1.24 11.34
CA ALA A 77 -29.22 1.41 12.32
C ALA A 77 -28.35 2.64 11.99
N ALA A 78 -28.03 2.85 10.71
CA ALA A 78 -27.32 4.03 10.23
C ALA A 78 -28.09 5.31 10.54
N ASP A 79 -29.41 5.33 10.28
CA ASP A 79 -30.30 6.47 10.57
C ASP A 79 -30.31 6.81 12.06
N ARG A 80 -30.45 5.81 12.93
CA ARG A 80 -30.45 6.01 14.40
C ARG A 80 -29.14 6.60 14.91
N LEU A 81 -28.00 6.15 14.37
CA LEU A 81 -26.70 6.72 14.73
C LEU A 81 -26.65 8.21 14.33
N ARG A 82 -27.01 8.53 13.08
CA ARG A 82 -27.02 9.91 12.57
C ARG A 82 -27.94 10.82 13.38
N GLU A 83 -29.18 10.39 13.63
CA GLU A 83 -30.13 11.12 14.47
C GLU A 83 -29.59 11.35 15.89
N THR A 84 -28.84 10.39 16.45
CA THR A 84 -28.25 10.52 17.78
C THR A 84 -27.10 11.52 17.79
N ILE A 85 -26.25 11.51 16.76
CA ILE A 85 -25.18 12.49 16.57
C ILE A 85 -25.79 13.90 16.41
N GLU A 86 -26.78 14.06 15.53
CA GLU A 86 -27.46 15.35 15.27
C GLU A 86 -28.11 15.91 16.54
N ARG A 87 -28.83 15.08 17.31
CA ARG A 87 -29.45 15.49 18.57
C ARG A 87 -28.44 15.95 19.61
N LEU A 88 -27.25 15.35 19.66
CA LEU A 88 -26.19 15.77 20.57
C LEU A 88 -25.49 17.04 20.08
N ALA A 89 -25.29 17.19 18.78
CA ALA A 89 -24.74 18.41 18.19
C ALA A 89 -25.63 19.64 18.48
N VAL A 90 -26.96 19.50 18.42
CA VAL A 90 -27.92 20.58 18.76
C VAL A 90 -27.87 20.96 20.25
N ARG A 91 -27.38 20.09 21.13
CA ARG A 91 -27.27 20.33 22.57
C ARG A 91 -25.94 20.97 22.98
N ASP A 92 -25.23 21.60 22.04
CA ASP A 92 -23.91 22.21 22.23
C ASP A 92 -22.87 21.25 22.83
N VAL A 93 -22.95 19.95 22.51
CA VAL A 93 -21.85 19.03 22.76
C VAL A 93 -20.68 19.41 21.85
N ASP A 94 -19.48 19.50 22.43
CA ASP A 94 -18.26 19.83 21.68
C ASP A 94 -18.08 18.91 20.47
N GLN A 95 -17.87 19.49 19.29
CA GLN A 95 -17.64 18.77 18.04
C GLN A 95 -16.48 17.78 18.15
N ALA A 96 -15.47 18.10 18.98
CA ALA A 96 -14.36 17.19 19.19
C ALA A 96 -14.78 15.87 19.86
N THR A 97 -15.88 15.88 20.62
CA THR A 97 -16.50 14.70 21.28
C THR A 97 -17.32 13.86 20.30
N LEU A 98 -17.78 14.45 19.19
CA LEU A 98 -18.60 13.78 18.18
C LEU A 98 -17.78 13.21 17.02
N ALA A 99 -16.53 13.64 16.86
CA ALA A 99 -15.70 13.35 15.69
C ALA A 99 -15.57 11.84 15.38
N GLU A 100 -15.29 10.99 16.38
CA GLU A 100 -15.17 9.54 16.18
C GLU A 100 -16.50 8.91 15.75
N ALA A 101 -17.63 9.34 16.32
CA ALA A 101 -18.95 8.84 15.96
C ALA A 101 -19.36 9.30 14.54
N LEU A 102 -19.03 10.55 14.18
CA LEU A 102 -19.18 11.06 12.82
C LEU A 102 -18.35 10.24 11.81
N ALA A 103 -17.09 9.94 12.15
CA ALA A 103 -16.25 9.11 11.33
C ALA A 103 -16.82 7.70 11.15
N VAL A 104 -17.32 7.07 12.22
CA VAL A 104 -18.03 5.78 12.12
C VAL A 104 -19.26 5.88 11.23
N SER A 105 -20.04 6.97 11.30
CA SER A 105 -21.16 7.20 10.38
C SER A 105 -20.71 7.25 8.92
N TRP A 106 -19.61 7.94 8.59
CA TRP A 106 -19.08 7.96 7.23
C TRP A 106 -18.60 6.59 6.77
N VAL A 107 -17.97 5.80 7.65
CA VAL A 107 -17.60 4.40 7.36
C VAL A 107 -18.84 3.56 7.04
N ILE A 108 -19.91 3.71 7.80
CA ILE A 108 -21.18 3.00 7.58
C ILE A 108 -21.76 3.33 6.20
N ASP A 109 -21.77 4.62 5.85
CA ASP A 109 -22.25 5.12 4.56
C ASP A 109 -21.33 4.72 3.37
N GLY A 110 -20.13 4.21 3.65
CA GLY A 110 -19.13 3.82 2.66
C GLY A 110 -18.20 4.96 2.23
N ASP A 111 -18.24 6.13 2.88
CA ASP A 111 -17.31 7.25 2.65
C ASP A 111 -16.04 7.07 3.50
N TYR A 112 -15.31 6.01 3.18
CA TYR A 112 -14.11 5.60 3.91
C TYR A 112 -12.97 6.62 3.82
N ALA A 113 -12.80 7.21 2.64
CA ALA A 113 -11.76 8.20 2.39
C ALA A 113 -11.94 9.45 3.25
N ARG A 114 -13.18 9.90 3.45
CA ARG A 114 -13.49 11.00 4.36
C ARG A 114 -13.22 10.63 5.81
N ALA A 115 -13.67 9.45 6.25
CA ALA A 115 -13.40 8.96 7.60
C ALA A 115 -11.89 8.92 7.91
N ALA A 116 -11.09 8.44 6.96
CA ALA A 116 -9.64 8.39 7.12
C ALA A 116 -9.01 9.78 7.22
N ALA A 117 -9.34 10.69 6.29
CA ALA A 117 -8.77 12.04 6.26
C ALA A 117 -9.04 12.82 7.55
N GLU A 118 -10.27 12.76 8.06
CA GLU A 118 -10.69 13.50 9.26
C GLU A 118 -10.09 12.90 10.54
N MET A 119 -9.87 11.58 10.58
CA MET A 119 -9.36 10.89 11.76
C MET A 119 -7.84 10.73 11.79
N GLU A 120 -7.14 10.97 10.68
CA GLU A 120 -5.71 10.70 10.55
C GLU A 120 -4.85 11.34 11.65
N SER A 121 -5.13 12.61 11.98
CA SER A 121 -4.40 13.33 13.03
C SER A 121 -4.59 12.73 14.43
N ARG A 122 -5.70 12.02 14.66
CA ARG A 122 -6.07 11.43 15.96
C ARG A 122 -5.63 9.98 16.12
N VAL A 123 -5.68 9.20 15.05
CA VAL A 123 -5.37 7.75 15.08
C VAL A 123 -4.00 7.40 14.49
N GLY A 124 -3.42 8.30 13.71
CA GLY A 124 -2.15 8.14 13.03
C GLY A 124 -2.28 7.47 11.66
N ALA A 125 -1.55 8.00 10.68
CA ALA A 125 -1.56 7.53 9.29
C ALA A 125 -1.26 6.02 9.16
N VAL A 126 -0.23 5.52 9.86
CA VAL A 126 0.23 4.11 9.72
C VAL A 126 -0.87 3.10 10.03
N ALA A 127 -1.70 3.35 11.05
CA ALA A 127 -2.81 2.46 11.42
C ALA A 127 -3.88 2.42 10.31
N LEU A 128 -4.29 3.59 9.82
CA LEU A 128 -5.23 3.72 8.71
C LEU A 128 -4.69 3.07 7.44
N LEU A 129 -3.43 3.33 7.07
CA LEU A 129 -2.81 2.76 5.88
C LEU A 129 -2.80 1.23 5.92
N ARG A 130 -2.53 0.61 7.08
CA ARG A 130 -2.60 -0.85 7.22
C ARG A 130 -4.01 -1.39 6.99
N ILE A 131 -5.04 -0.70 7.50
CA ILE A 131 -6.44 -1.08 7.27
C ILE A 131 -6.80 -0.97 5.79
N PHE A 132 -6.50 0.17 5.15
CA PHE A 132 -6.75 0.38 3.72
C PHE A 132 -6.04 -0.63 2.84
N VAL A 133 -4.75 -0.88 3.09
CA VAL A 133 -3.96 -1.86 2.33
C VAL A 133 -4.46 -3.29 2.54
N SER A 134 -4.94 -3.64 3.74
CA SER A 134 -5.49 -4.98 4.02
C SER A 134 -6.83 -5.24 3.34
N ALA A 135 -7.61 -4.18 3.06
CA ALA A 135 -8.85 -4.26 2.30
C ALA A 135 -8.64 -4.43 0.79
N LEU A 136 -7.42 -4.19 0.27
CA LEU A 136 -7.10 -4.41 -1.14
C LEU A 136 -7.15 -5.91 -1.46
N ARG A 137 -8.11 -6.36 -2.28
CA ARG A 137 -8.21 -7.75 -2.75
C ARG A 137 -7.24 -8.02 -3.90
N VAL A 138 -5.96 -7.76 -3.63
CA VAL A 138 -4.88 -7.94 -4.58
C VAL A 138 -4.13 -9.21 -4.24
N SER A 139 -4.18 -10.19 -5.15
CA SER A 139 -3.43 -11.44 -5.00
C SER A 139 -1.95 -11.15 -4.83
N HIS A 140 -1.34 -11.78 -3.83
CA HIS A 140 0.09 -11.66 -3.52
C HIS A 140 0.54 -10.21 -3.24
N LEU A 141 -0.24 -9.42 -2.49
CA LEU A 141 0.20 -8.11 -2.04
C LEU A 141 1.05 -8.22 -0.77
N ASN A 142 2.26 -7.65 -0.79
CA ASN A 142 3.04 -7.45 0.44
C ASN A 142 2.54 -6.20 1.19
N VAL A 143 1.66 -6.39 2.17
CA VAL A 143 1.02 -5.32 2.96
C VAL A 143 2.04 -4.44 3.69
N ASN A 144 3.08 -5.05 4.28
CA ASN A 144 4.05 -4.33 5.09
C ASN A 144 4.89 -3.35 4.25
N VAL A 145 5.39 -3.80 3.09
CA VAL A 145 6.18 -2.92 2.21
C VAL A 145 5.30 -1.83 1.60
N THR A 146 4.08 -2.17 1.21
CA THR A 146 3.12 -1.18 0.67
C THR A 146 2.86 -0.07 1.70
N ALA A 147 2.54 -0.44 2.95
CA ALA A 147 2.33 0.51 4.04
C ALA A 147 3.59 1.35 4.35
N GLN A 148 4.78 0.75 4.26
CA GLN A 148 6.05 1.46 4.45
C GLN A 148 6.30 2.50 3.35
N LEU A 149 6.04 2.17 2.08
CA LEU A 149 6.21 3.09 0.96
C LEU A 149 5.24 4.27 1.04
N LEU A 150 3.98 4.00 1.40
CA LEU A 150 2.96 5.02 1.67
C LEU A 150 3.41 5.96 2.80
N SER A 151 3.90 5.40 3.91
CA SER A 151 4.43 6.19 5.03
C SER A 151 5.68 7.00 4.64
N GLY A 152 6.41 6.57 3.61
CA GLY A 152 7.53 7.29 3.01
C GLY A 152 7.13 8.35 1.98
N GLY A 153 5.84 8.65 1.83
CA GLY A 153 5.31 9.69 0.93
C GLY A 153 5.11 9.25 -0.51
N ARG A 154 5.17 7.95 -0.81
CA ARG A 154 4.85 7.42 -2.15
C ARG A 154 3.34 7.43 -2.37
N THR A 155 2.93 7.54 -3.63
CA THR A 155 1.52 7.50 -3.98
C THR A 155 0.95 6.08 -3.78
N PRO A 156 -0.34 5.93 -3.50
CA PRO A 156 -1.01 4.63 -3.44
C PRO A 156 -0.76 3.74 -4.65
N SER A 157 -0.81 4.31 -5.87
CA SER A 157 -0.54 3.54 -7.10
C SER A 157 0.87 2.94 -7.12
N GLU A 158 1.90 3.75 -6.84
CA GLU A 158 3.31 3.31 -6.81
C GLU A 158 3.55 2.26 -5.70
N ALA A 159 3.00 2.50 -4.51
CA ALA A 159 3.18 1.60 -3.37
C ALA A 159 2.52 0.24 -3.61
N ILE A 160 1.29 0.23 -4.14
CA ILE A 160 0.55 -0.99 -4.47
C ILE A 160 1.28 -1.75 -5.58
N TYR A 161 1.79 -1.07 -6.61
CA TYR A 161 2.58 -1.71 -7.66
C TYR A 161 3.81 -2.43 -7.10
N ALA A 162 4.61 -1.75 -6.27
CA ALA A 162 5.79 -2.36 -5.65
C ALA A 162 5.42 -3.54 -4.73
N GLY A 163 4.36 -3.39 -3.93
CA GLY A 163 3.85 -4.45 -3.07
C GLY A 163 3.40 -5.69 -3.85
N ARG A 164 2.78 -5.50 -5.02
CA ARG A 164 2.38 -6.58 -5.93
C ARG A 164 3.58 -7.30 -6.54
N VAL A 165 4.58 -6.55 -6.98
CA VAL A 165 5.82 -7.12 -7.51
C VAL A 165 6.44 -8.04 -6.45
N LEU A 166 6.62 -7.55 -5.23
CA LEU A 166 7.27 -8.33 -4.18
C LEU A 166 6.50 -9.58 -3.77
N GLY A 167 5.17 -9.51 -3.63
CA GLY A 167 4.44 -10.72 -3.26
C GLY A 167 4.28 -11.69 -4.44
N LYS A 168 4.12 -11.22 -5.69
CA LYS A 168 4.13 -12.09 -6.89
C LYS A 168 5.46 -12.83 -7.00
N TYR A 169 6.55 -12.12 -6.76
CA TYR A 169 7.92 -12.62 -6.86
C TYR A 169 8.51 -12.99 -5.49
N GLY A 170 7.69 -13.49 -4.56
CA GLY A 170 8.14 -13.87 -3.22
C GLY A 170 9.20 -14.98 -3.17
N TYR A 171 9.43 -15.68 -4.29
CA TYR A 171 10.50 -16.67 -4.45
C TYR A 171 11.86 -16.06 -4.80
N TRP A 172 11.93 -14.76 -5.12
CA TRP A 172 13.19 -14.11 -5.44
C TRP A 172 14.13 -14.06 -4.23
N PRO A 173 15.45 -14.18 -4.43
CA PRO A 173 16.44 -13.90 -3.39
C PRO A 173 16.29 -12.51 -2.76
N ASP A 174 16.59 -12.40 -1.47
CA ASP A 174 16.45 -11.15 -0.67
C ASP A 174 17.13 -9.93 -1.31
N TRP A 175 18.24 -10.12 -2.01
CA TRP A 175 18.96 -9.02 -2.65
C TRP A 175 18.19 -8.42 -3.85
N LEU A 176 17.42 -9.22 -4.59
CA LEU A 176 16.53 -8.71 -5.65
C LEU A 176 15.34 -7.98 -5.04
N GLN A 177 14.74 -8.56 -3.99
CA GLN A 177 13.65 -7.92 -3.27
C GLN A 177 14.08 -6.56 -2.69
N SER A 178 15.31 -6.48 -2.16
CA SER A 178 15.89 -5.23 -1.65
C SER A 178 16.04 -4.16 -2.74
N LEU A 179 16.41 -4.55 -3.96
CA LEU A 179 16.51 -3.61 -5.09
C LEU A 179 15.14 -3.07 -5.51
N VAL A 180 14.09 -3.90 -5.46
CA VAL A 180 12.72 -3.43 -5.71
C VAL A 180 12.33 -2.36 -4.69
N VAL A 181 12.59 -2.60 -3.40
CA VAL A 181 12.30 -1.61 -2.34
C VAL A 181 13.11 -0.33 -2.54
N GLU A 182 14.40 -0.42 -2.84
CA GLU A 182 15.28 0.73 -3.12
C GLU A 182 14.74 1.59 -4.28
N HIS A 183 14.42 0.95 -5.42
CA HIS A 183 13.88 1.66 -6.58
C HIS A 183 12.45 2.18 -6.35
N ALA A 184 11.61 1.47 -5.61
CA ALA A 184 10.27 1.93 -5.25
C ALA A 184 10.35 3.16 -4.34
N GLN A 185 11.25 3.15 -3.35
CA GLN A 185 11.51 4.28 -2.48
C GLN A 185 12.09 5.48 -3.23
N ALA A 186 12.82 5.26 -4.33
CA ALA A 186 13.34 6.32 -5.20
C ALA A 186 12.31 6.80 -6.25
N GLY A 187 11.22 6.07 -6.48
CA GLY A 187 10.25 6.37 -7.55
C GLY A 187 10.74 6.00 -8.94
N THR A 188 11.70 5.07 -9.01
CA THR A 188 12.38 4.63 -10.25
C THR A 188 12.15 3.16 -10.54
N LEU A 189 11.11 2.56 -9.95
CA LEU A 189 10.73 1.17 -10.20
C LEU A 189 9.91 1.09 -11.49
N THR A 190 10.50 0.49 -12.53
CA THR A 190 9.86 0.31 -13.84
C THR A 190 9.58 -1.15 -14.15
N GLU A 191 8.64 -1.43 -15.05
CA GLU A 191 8.40 -2.81 -15.52
C GLU A 191 9.63 -3.43 -16.18
N GLU A 192 10.43 -2.63 -16.88
CA GLU A 192 11.69 -3.07 -17.49
C GLU A 192 12.68 -3.55 -16.43
N PHE A 193 12.83 -2.79 -15.34
CA PHE A 193 13.67 -3.19 -14.22
C PHE A 193 13.18 -4.49 -13.58
N VAL A 194 11.86 -4.63 -13.35
CA VAL A 194 11.25 -5.85 -12.80
C VAL A 194 11.53 -7.06 -13.71
N LYS A 195 11.42 -6.91 -15.03
CA LYS A 195 11.75 -7.98 -16.00
C LYS A 195 13.22 -8.38 -15.93
N ALA A 196 14.12 -7.41 -15.80
CA ALA A 196 15.55 -7.68 -15.66
C ALA A 196 15.89 -8.43 -14.35
N LEU A 197 15.23 -8.07 -13.24
CA LEU A 197 15.35 -8.82 -11.98
C LEU A 197 14.86 -10.26 -12.14
N ASP A 198 13.74 -10.48 -12.83
CA ASP A 198 13.21 -11.82 -13.08
C ASP A 198 14.18 -12.68 -13.90
N MET A 199 14.79 -12.11 -14.95
CA MET A 199 15.84 -12.78 -15.71
C MET A 199 17.04 -13.15 -14.84
N CYS A 200 17.44 -12.29 -13.91
CA CYS A 200 18.52 -12.59 -12.96
C CYS A 200 18.14 -13.73 -12.00
N ALA A 201 16.89 -13.78 -11.54
CA ALA A 201 16.39 -14.86 -10.69
C ALA A 201 16.41 -16.21 -11.42
N PHE A 202 15.91 -16.24 -12.67
CA PHE A 202 15.91 -17.45 -13.50
C PHE A 202 17.30 -17.92 -13.91
N ALA A 203 18.28 -17.01 -14.03
CA ALA A 203 19.64 -17.36 -14.39
C ALA A 203 20.39 -18.18 -13.31
N THR A 204 19.84 -18.31 -12.09
CA THR A 204 20.43 -19.08 -10.97
C THR A 204 21.90 -18.73 -10.72
N LEU A 205 22.17 -17.43 -10.62
CA LEU A 205 23.51 -16.86 -10.50
C LEU A 205 24.25 -17.33 -9.24
N ARG A 206 25.54 -17.65 -9.35
CA ARG A 206 26.41 -17.89 -8.18
C ARG A 206 26.67 -16.58 -7.42
N SER A 207 27.29 -16.65 -6.25
CA SER A 207 27.53 -15.48 -5.38
C SER A 207 28.33 -14.36 -6.05
N THR A 208 29.40 -14.68 -6.79
CA THR A 208 30.22 -13.70 -7.54
C THR A 208 29.42 -13.05 -8.67
N GLN A 209 28.61 -13.84 -9.38
CA GLN A 209 27.78 -13.38 -10.49
C GLN A 209 26.63 -12.51 -9.98
N SER A 210 26.00 -12.88 -8.87
CA SER A 210 24.97 -12.09 -8.21
C SER A 210 25.50 -10.74 -7.73
N ARG A 211 26.75 -10.70 -7.23
CA ARG A 211 27.42 -9.45 -6.87
C ARG A 211 27.60 -8.56 -8.10
N LEU A 212 28.11 -9.10 -9.21
CA LEU A 212 28.27 -8.35 -10.46
C LEU A 212 26.92 -7.88 -11.01
N ALA A 213 25.90 -8.75 -11.06
CA ALA A 213 24.54 -8.40 -11.48
C ALA A 213 23.98 -7.23 -10.68
N ARG A 214 24.15 -7.24 -9.35
CA ARG A 214 23.72 -6.14 -8.48
C ARG A 214 24.40 -4.82 -8.84
N GLN A 215 25.70 -4.83 -9.11
CA GLN A 215 26.44 -3.64 -9.51
C GLN A 215 26.00 -3.12 -10.89
N LEU A 216 25.74 -4.03 -11.82
CA LEU A 216 25.24 -3.70 -13.16
C LEU A 216 23.81 -3.11 -13.12
N LEU A 217 22.91 -3.69 -12.32
CA LEU A 217 21.55 -3.17 -12.12
C LEU A 217 21.54 -1.77 -11.50
N ARG A 218 22.53 -1.48 -10.64
CA ARG A 218 22.78 -0.12 -10.08
C ARG A 218 23.51 0.81 -11.03
N ARG A 219 23.85 0.35 -12.23
CA ARG A 219 24.61 1.07 -13.26
C ARG A 219 25.97 1.58 -12.76
N GLU A 220 26.68 0.78 -11.95
CA GLU A 220 28.01 1.13 -11.48
C GLU A 220 29.01 1.18 -12.65
N PRO A 221 29.66 2.34 -12.94
CA PRO A 221 30.49 2.50 -14.15
C PRO A 221 31.65 1.51 -14.26
N GLN A 222 32.24 1.14 -13.12
CA GLN A 222 33.35 0.17 -13.10
C GLN A 222 32.88 -1.23 -13.46
N ALA A 223 31.73 -1.66 -12.94
CA ALA A 223 31.15 -2.97 -13.24
C ALA A 223 30.75 -3.07 -14.71
N ILE A 224 30.15 -2.02 -15.28
CA ILE A 224 29.80 -1.96 -16.71
C ILE A 224 31.07 -2.07 -17.56
N ARG A 225 32.10 -1.24 -17.29
CA ARG A 225 33.36 -1.28 -18.06
C ARG A 225 34.04 -2.64 -18.00
N PHE A 226 34.05 -3.26 -16.83
CA PHE A 226 34.60 -4.60 -16.66
C PHE A 226 33.81 -5.63 -17.46
N ALA A 227 32.49 -5.68 -17.29
CA ALA A 227 31.63 -6.66 -17.96
C ALA A 227 31.66 -6.52 -19.48
N VAL A 228 31.62 -5.29 -20.00
CA VAL A 228 31.74 -4.97 -21.43
C VAL A 228 33.04 -5.52 -22.01
N ARG A 229 34.20 -5.24 -21.39
CA ARG A 229 35.50 -5.74 -21.88
C ARG A 229 35.56 -7.25 -21.91
N THR A 230 35.03 -7.90 -20.86
CA THR A 230 35.01 -9.36 -20.79
C THR A 230 34.10 -9.95 -21.87
N LEU A 231 32.91 -9.38 -22.08
CA LEU A 231 31.99 -9.80 -23.14
C LEU A 231 32.60 -9.65 -24.53
N GLU A 232 33.26 -8.54 -24.82
CA GLU A 232 33.98 -8.34 -26.09
C GLU A 232 35.09 -9.38 -26.29
N SER A 233 35.83 -9.72 -25.22
CA SER A 233 36.91 -10.71 -25.30
C SER A 233 36.42 -12.13 -25.63
N ILE A 234 35.16 -12.46 -25.32
CA ILE A 234 34.53 -13.75 -25.63
C ILE A 234 33.66 -13.71 -26.89
N GLY A 235 33.65 -12.59 -27.62
CA GLY A 235 32.94 -12.42 -28.90
C GLY A 235 31.50 -11.92 -28.79
N GLU A 236 31.04 -11.53 -27.60
CA GLU A 236 29.66 -11.09 -27.32
C GLU A 236 29.51 -9.56 -27.45
N ALA A 237 29.96 -8.99 -28.58
CA ALA A 237 30.02 -7.55 -28.81
C ALA A 237 28.63 -6.87 -28.78
N GLU A 238 27.60 -7.51 -29.33
CA GLU A 238 26.22 -6.97 -29.37
C GLU A 238 25.65 -6.79 -27.96
N ILE A 239 25.88 -7.76 -27.06
CA ILE A 239 25.44 -7.68 -25.67
C ILE A 239 26.24 -6.61 -24.90
N ALA A 240 27.53 -6.47 -25.21
CA ALA A 240 28.37 -5.43 -24.65
C ALA A 240 27.87 -4.03 -25.04
N ASP A 241 27.47 -3.82 -26.29
CA ASP A 241 26.88 -2.56 -26.76
C ASP A 241 25.56 -2.24 -26.06
N ARG A 242 24.64 -3.21 -25.98
CA ARG A 242 23.39 -3.06 -25.23
C ARG A 242 23.62 -2.70 -23.76
N LEU A 243 24.61 -3.32 -23.12
CA LEU A 243 24.96 -3.01 -21.73
C LEU A 243 25.52 -1.59 -21.56
N ARG A 244 26.26 -1.05 -22.55
CA ARG A 244 26.71 0.35 -22.56
C ARG A 244 25.55 1.33 -22.68
N GLU A 245 24.57 0.99 -23.50
CA GLU A 245 23.34 1.76 -23.70
C GLU A 245 22.40 1.70 -22.48
N GLY A 246 22.70 0.81 -21.53
CA GLY A 246 21.97 0.68 -20.27
C GLY A 246 20.78 -0.26 -20.33
N ASP A 247 20.73 -1.14 -21.34
CA ASP A 247 19.72 -2.19 -21.47
C ASP A 247 19.83 -3.17 -20.30
N MET A 248 18.78 -3.22 -19.49
CA MET A 248 18.76 -4.05 -18.29
C MET A 248 18.58 -5.55 -18.60
N GLY A 249 18.05 -5.89 -19.78
CA GLY A 249 17.91 -7.28 -20.24
C GLY A 249 19.26 -7.96 -20.49
N ALA A 250 20.32 -7.21 -20.76
CA ALA A 250 21.68 -7.74 -20.92
C ALA A 250 22.33 -8.17 -19.59
N VAL A 251 21.81 -7.71 -18.44
CA VAL A 251 22.51 -7.84 -17.15
C VAL A 251 22.65 -9.29 -16.69
N ALA A 252 21.62 -10.11 -16.82
CA ALA A 252 21.69 -11.51 -16.38
C ALA A 252 22.76 -12.30 -17.15
N PHE A 253 22.85 -12.07 -18.46
CA PHE A 253 23.86 -12.67 -19.32
C PHE A 253 25.25 -12.16 -18.96
N ALA A 254 25.42 -10.83 -18.90
CA ALA A 254 26.69 -10.19 -18.55
C ALA A 254 27.21 -10.70 -17.20
N ALA A 255 26.34 -10.76 -16.18
CA ALA A 255 26.70 -11.29 -14.88
C ALA A 255 27.16 -12.74 -14.93
N ARG A 256 26.51 -13.60 -15.73
CA ARG A 256 26.84 -15.02 -15.84
C ARG A 256 28.19 -15.27 -16.50
N PHE A 257 28.55 -14.48 -17.51
CA PHE A 257 29.74 -14.74 -18.34
C PHE A 257 30.94 -13.82 -18.03
N ALA A 258 30.72 -12.65 -17.43
CA ALA A 258 31.81 -11.75 -17.07
C ALA A 258 32.36 -11.96 -15.65
N SER A 259 31.75 -12.80 -14.84
CA SER A 259 32.11 -13.05 -13.43
C SER A 259 33.11 -14.19 -13.20
N VAL A 260 33.88 -14.53 -14.25
CA VAL A 260 34.92 -15.58 -14.25
C VAL A 260 36.13 -15.15 -13.43
#